data_AF-A0A4Y2UWL4-F1
#
_entry.id   AF-A0A4Y2UWL4-F1
#
_cell.length_a   1.000
_cell.length_b   1.000
_cell.length_c   1.000
_cell.angle_alpha   90.00
_cell.angle_beta   90.00
_cell.angle_gamma   90.00
#
_symmetry.space_group_name_H-M   'P 1'
#
loop_
_entity.id
_entity.type
_entity.pdbx_description
1 polymer ?
#
loop_
_entity_poly.entity_id
_entity_poly.type
_entity_poly.pdbx_seq_one_letter_code
_entity_poly.pdbx_strand_id
1 'polypeptide(L)'
;RQQCLPPIFLYVVDTCIDEDELMELKESLQMSLSLLPQSAMIGLITFGRMVQVHELGCEGISKSYVFRGTKDLTGKQIQDMLGIGKYSQVQQAGMVQQPRGVPPQTVPPANRFLQPQSA
;
A
#
# COMPACT_ATOMS: atom_id res chain seq x y z
N ARG A 1 -10.13 23.18 14.15
CA ARG A 1 -9.70 21.83 14.59
C ARG A 1 -8.87 21.24 13.45
N GLN A 2 -7.56 21.10 13.63
CA GLN A 2 -6.72 20.41 12.65
C GLN A 2 -7.18 18.94 12.62
N GLN A 3 -7.69 18.49 11.49
CA GLN A 3 -7.83 17.07 11.20
C GLN A 3 -6.40 16.53 11.09
N CYS A 4 -5.81 16.05 12.18
CA CYS A 4 -4.51 15.39 12.13
C CYS A 4 -4.70 14.08 11.38
N LEU A 5 -4.22 14.03 10.13
CA LEU A 5 -4.13 12.80 9.39
C LEU A 5 -3.25 11.81 10.17
N PRO A 6 -3.61 10.52 10.22
CA PRO A 6 -2.78 9.52 10.87
C PRO A 6 -1.37 9.50 10.24
N PRO A 7 -0.32 9.27 11.04
CA PRO A 7 1.05 9.21 10.52
C PRO A 7 1.18 8.03 9.56
N ILE A 8 1.95 8.23 8.48
CA ILE A 8 2.20 7.21 7.47
C ILE A 8 3.66 6.76 7.58
N PHE A 9 3.87 5.46 7.75
CA PHE A 9 5.19 4.82 7.77
C PHE A 9 5.32 3.93 6.54
N LEU A 10 6.32 4.22 5.71
CA LEU A 10 6.61 3.45 4.51
C LEU A 10 7.96 2.75 4.70
N TYR A 11 7.93 1.43 4.83
CA TYR A 11 9.14 0.63 4.91
C TYR A 11 9.67 0.38 3.50
N VAL A 12 10.90 0.80 3.25
CA VAL A 12 11.59 0.59 1.97
C VAL A 12 12.83 -0.27 2.27
N VAL A 13 12.76 -1.54 1.88
CA VAL A 13 13.68 -2.58 2.34
C VAL A 13 14.52 -3.09 1.18
N ASP A 14 15.85 -3.03 1.32
CA ASP A 14 16.76 -3.70 0.41
C ASP A 14 16.78 -5.20 0.70
N THR A 15 16.68 -6.03 -0.33
CA THR A 15 16.79 -7.48 -0.24
C THR A 15 18.09 -8.01 -0.86
N CYS A 16 19.03 -7.14 -1.25
CA CYS A 16 20.35 -7.51 -1.77
C CYS A 16 21.37 -7.79 -0.64
N ILE A 17 20.91 -8.46 0.41
CA ILE A 17 21.69 -8.84 1.58
C ILE A 17 21.55 -10.33 1.83
N ASP A 18 22.44 -10.87 2.66
CA ASP A 18 22.42 -12.29 3.01
C ASP A 18 21.17 -12.64 3.84
N GLU A 19 20.79 -13.92 3.84
CA GLU A 19 19.55 -14.38 4.45
C GLU A 19 19.52 -14.15 5.97
N ASP A 20 20.66 -14.31 6.64
CA ASP A 20 20.80 -14.09 8.08
C ASP A 20 20.58 -12.61 8.44
N GLU A 21 21.21 -11.68 7.71
CA GLU A 21 20.99 -10.23 7.91
C GLU A 21 19.55 -9.83 7.59
N LEU A 22 18.95 -10.45 6.56
CA LEU A 22 17.55 -10.22 6.23
C LEU A 22 16.61 -10.74 7.33
N MET A 23 16.98 -11.82 8.03
CA MET A 23 16.24 -12.35 9.16
C MET A 23 16.27 -11.36 10.33
N GLU A 24 17.45 -10.86 10.69
CA GLU A 24 17.60 -9.84 11.73
C GLU A 24 16.82 -8.56 11.38
N LEU A 25 16.87 -8.14 10.10
CA LEU A 25 16.10 -6.99 9.63
C LEU A 25 14.59 -7.21 9.78
N LYS A 26 14.08 -8.41 9.47
CA LYS A 26 12.66 -8.75 9.65
C LYS A 26 12.25 -8.64 11.13
N GLU A 27 13.06 -9.16 12.05
CA GLU A 27 12.78 -9.07 13.49
C GLU A 27 12.76 -7.62 13.97
N SER A 28 13.73 -6.82 13.55
CA SER A 28 13.80 -5.39 13.86
C SER A 28 12.59 -4.62 13.31
N LEU A 29 12.17 -4.92 12.08
CA LEU A 29 10.98 -4.34 11.46
C LEU A 29 9.71 -4.74 12.25
N GLN A 30 9.56 -6.01 12.63
CA GLN A 30 8.43 -6.48 13.45
C GLN A 30 8.38 -5.80 14.83
N MET A 31 9.53 -5.63 15.48
CA MET A 31 9.63 -4.87 16.73
C MET A 31 9.16 -3.42 16.50
N SER A 32 9.66 -2.76 15.44
CA SER A 32 9.30 -1.38 15.14
C SER A 32 7.81 -1.19 14.90
N LEU A 33 7.16 -2.13 14.20
CA LEU A 33 5.71 -2.13 13.94
C LEU A 33 4.90 -2.18 15.23
N SER A 34 5.39 -2.89 16.24
CA SER A 34 4.74 -3.02 17.55
C SER A 34 4.82 -1.74 18.39
N LEU A 35 5.75 -0.83 18.06
CA LEU A 35 5.93 0.45 18.74
C LEU A 35 5.11 1.59 18.11
N LEU A 36 4.55 1.36 16.91
CA LEU A 36 3.79 2.38 16.20
C LEU A 36 2.40 2.59 16.83
N PRO A 37 1.85 3.82 16.75
CA PRO A 37 0.47 4.07 17.12
C PRO A 37 -0.49 3.19 16.31
N GLN A 38 -1.56 2.68 16.94
CA GLN A 38 -2.56 1.83 16.28
C GLN A 38 -3.23 2.49 15.07
N SER A 39 -3.32 3.83 15.08
CA SER A 39 -3.87 4.61 13.97
C SER A 39 -2.89 4.86 12.82
N ALA A 40 -1.63 4.45 12.95
CA ALA A 40 -0.61 4.68 11.92
C ALA A 40 -0.87 3.81 10.69
N MET A 41 -0.68 4.41 9.51
CA MET A 41 -0.81 3.75 8.21
C MET A 41 0.55 3.20 7.79
N ILE A 42 0.64 1.90 7.54
CA ILE A 42 1.87 1.20 7.20
C ILE A 42 1.83 0.76 5.74
N GLY A 43 2.92 0.99 5.01
CA GLY A 43 3.15 0.44 3.67
C GLY A 43 4.50 -0.27 3.58
N LEU A 44 4.64 -1.16 2.61
CA LEU A 44 5.87 -1.91 2.36
C LEU A 44 6.29 -1.84 0.88
N ILE A 45 7.56 -1.50 0.67
CA ILE A 45 8.26 -1.58 -0.62
C ILE A 45 9.53 -2.40 -0.37
N THR A 46 9.76 -3.42 -1.19
CA THR A 46 11.04 -4.15 -1.20
C THR A 46 11.77 -3.87 -2.50
N PHE A 47 13.10 -3.83 -2.48
CA PHE A 47 13.87 -3.64 -3.69
C PHE A 47 15.11 -4.51 -3.72
N GLY A 48 15.49 -4.88 -4.94
CA GLY A 48 16.78 -5.45 -5.28
C GLY A 48 17.08 -5.17 -6.74
N ARG A 49 17.12 -6.20 -7.59
CA ARG A 49 17.13 -6.00 -9.06
C ARG A 49 15.86 -5.27 -9.55
N MET A 50 14.73 -5.54 -8.91
CA MET A 50 13.43 -4.93 -9.20
C MET A 50 12.89 -4.27 -7.94
N VAL A 51 12.00 -3.30 -8.11
CA VAL A 51 11.30 -2.63 -7.00
C VAL A 51 9.90 -3.22 -6.92
N GLN A 52 9.48 -3.66 -5.75
CA GLN A 52 8.17 -4.27 -5.51
C GLN A 52 7.37 -3.43 -4.54
N VAL A 53 6.20 -2.98 -4.97
CA VAL A 53 5.22 -2.28 -4.13
C VAL A 53 4.15 -3.27 -3.70
N HIS A 54 4.03 -3.53 -2.40
CA HIS A 54 3.18 -4.59 -1.86
C HIS A 54 1.75 -4.09 -1.57
N GLU A 55 0.74 -4.88 -1.96
CA GLU A 55 -0.65 -4.72 -1.53
C GLU A 55 -0.82 -5.44 -0.18
N LEU A 56 -1.17 -4.70 0.87
CA LEU A 56 -1.30 -5.22 2.23
C LEU A 56 -2.75 -5.59 2.59
N GLY A 57 -3.74 -5.03 1.86
CA GLY A 57 -5.16 -5.29 2.10
C GLY A 57 -5.74 -6.54 1.43
N CYS A 58 -4.90 -7.51 1.05
CA CYS A 58 -5.34 -8.73 0.37
C CYS A 58 -5.49 -9.89 1.36
N GLU A 59 -6.70 -10.42 1.50
CA GLU A 59 -6.92 -11.67 2.23
C GLU A 59 -6.49 -12.87 1.37
N GLY A 60 -5.54 -13.67 1.87
CA GLY A 60 -5.19 -14.99 1.32
C GLY A 60 -4.11 -15.03 0.23
N ILE A 61 -3.84 -13.96 -0.51
CA ILE A 61 -2.76 -13.92 -1.52
C ILE A 61 -2.02 -12.58 -1.45
N SER A 62 -0.70 -12.64 -1.27
CA SER A 62 0.15 -11.45 -1.38
C SER A 62 0.28 -11.01 -2.83
N LYS A 63 -0.17 -9.78 -3.13
CA LYS A 63 -0.06 -9.18 -4.45
C LYS A 63 0.93 -8.02 -4.40
N SER A 64 1.77 -7.90 -5.42
CA SER A 64 2.72 -6.79 -5.53
C SER A 64 2.85 -6.30 -6.97
N TYR A 65 3.18 -5.02 -7.14
CA TYR A 65 3.52 -4.43 -8.43
C TYR A 65 5.02 -4.38 -8.56
N VAL A 66 5.54 -4.94 -9.65
CA VAL A 66 6.98 -5.01 -9.91
C VAL A 66 7.36 -3.95 -10.93
N PHE A 67 8.25 -3.07 -10.52
CA PHE A 67 8.85 -2.02 -11.34
C PHE A 67 10.30 -2.35 -11.64
N ARG A 68 10.72 -1.98 -12.85
CA ARG A 68 12.10 -2.18 -13.28
C ARG A 68 12.97 -1.09 -12.65
N GLY A 69 13.93 -1.47 -11.81
CA GLY A 69 14.79 -0.51 -11.08
C GLY A 69 15.68 0.34 -11.99
N THR A 70 15.87 -0.07 -13.25
CA THR A 70 16.67 0.65 -14.26
C THR A 70 15.86 1.66 -15.08
N LYS A 71 14.58 1.85 -14.79
CA LYS A 71 13.69 2.73 -15.55
C LYS A 71 13.22 3.88 -14.67
N ASP A 72 13.55 5.10 -15.06
CA ASP A 72 13.00 6.29 -14.42
C ASP A 72 11.50 6.43 -14.75
N LEU A 73 10.69 6.47 -13.69
CA LEU A 73 9.24 6.64 -13.78
C LEU A 73 8.86 7.90 -13.02
N THR A 74 8.04 8.74 -13.65
CA THR A 74 7.48 9.93 -12.99
C THR A 74 6.41 9.53 -11.98
N GLY A 75 6.18 10.36 -10.96
CA GLY A 75 5.11 10.12 -9.98
C GLY A 75 3.73 9.92 -10.62
N LYS A 76 3.43 10.63 -11.72
CA LYS A 76 2.19 10.46 -12.48
C LYS A 76 2.08 9.07 -13.12
N GLN A 77 3.16 8.58 -13.73
CA GLN A 77 3.17 7.23 -14.31
C GLN A 77 3.01 6.15 -13.25
N ILE A 78 3.65 6.31 -12.09
CA ILE A 78 3.51 5.38 -10.97
C ILE A 78 2.08 5.38 -10.42
N GLN A 79 1.49 6.58 -10.21
CA GLN A 79 0.08 6.71 -9.84
C GLN A 79 -0.84 6.02 -10.84
N ASP A 80 -0.56 6.21 -12.14
CA ASP A 80 -1.34 5.61 -13.21
C ASP A 80 -1.28 4.08 -13.22
N MET A 81 -0.09 3.51 -12.99
CA MET A 81 0.16 2.06 -12.94
C MET A 81 -0.41 1.41 -11.68
N LEU A 82 -0.30 2.07 -10.53
CA LEU A 82 -0.83 1.59 -9.26
C LEU A 82 -2.35 1.84 -9.12
N GLY A 83 -2.94 2.64 -10.02
CA GLY A 83 -4.35 3.04 -9.97
C GLY A 83 -4.68 3.98 -8.81
N ILE A 84 -3.68 4.70 -8.28
CA ILE A 84 -3.84 5.64 -7.16
C ILE A 84 -4.48 6.93 -7.70
N GLY A 85 -5.53 7.43 -7.02
CA GLY A 85 -6.20 8.69 -7.38
C GLY A 85 -7.26 8.60 -8.49
N LYS A 86 -7.42 7.44 -9.15
CA LYS A 86 -8.36 7.28 -10.29
C LYS A 86 -9.81 6.98 -9.91
N TYR A 87 -10.08 6.59 -8.66
CA TYR A 87 -11.44 6.21 -8.24
C TYR A 87 -12.32 7.38 -7.78
N SER A 88 -11.82 8.61 -7.72
CA SER A 88 -12.66 9.80 -7.47
C SER A 88 -13.52 10.20 -8.69
N GLN A 89 -13.36 9.56 -9.85
CA GLN A 89 -14.09 9.91 -11.08
C GLN A 89 -15.07 8.83 -11.59
N VAL A 90 -15.07 7.61 -11.05
CA VAL A 90 -16.04 6.58 -11.48
C VAL A 90 -17.39 6.67 -10.78
N GLN A 91 -17.57 7.59 -9.82
CA GLN A 91 -18.87 7.79 -9.16
C GLN A 91 -19.67 9.00 -9.68
N GLN A 92 -19.25 9.64 -10.79
CA GLN A 92 -19.99 10.79 -11.35
C GLN A 92 -20.33 10.69 -12.85
N ALA A 93 -20.20 9.53 -13.48
CA ALA A 93 -20.69 9.31 -14.84
C ALA A 93 -21.43 7.97 -14.97
N GLY A 94 -22.67 7.92 -14.45
CA GLY A 94 -23.52 6.74 -14.57
C GLY A 94 -24.77 6.76 -13.70
N MET A 95 -25.49 7.88 -13.64
CA MET A 95 -26.88 7.84 -13.16
C MET A 95 -27.75 7.13 -14.21
N VAL A 96 -27.86 5.81 -14.12
CA VAL A 96 -29.03 5.09 -14.62
C VAL A 96 -29.57 4.18 -13.51
N GLN A 97 -30.86 4.35 -13.31
CA GLN A 97 -31.67 3.98 -12.15
C GLN A 97 -32.00 2.48 -12.15
N GLN A 98 -31.62 1.73 -11.10
CA GLN A 98 -32.30 0.47 -10.75
C GLN A 98 -32.09 0.08 -9.26
N PRO A 99 -33.08 -0.53 -8.58
CA PRO A 99 -33.03 -0.76 -7.14
C PRO A 99 -32.64 -2.20 -6.78
N ARG A 100 -32.11 -2.33 -5.55
CA ARG A 100 -31.83 -3.54 -4.72
C ARG A 100 -30.41 -4.10 -4.75
N GLY A 101 -29.84 -4.11 -3.54
CA GLY A 101 -28.94 -5.16 -3.07
C GLY A 101 -27.53 -4.65 -2.80
N VAL A 102 -27.18 -4.59 -1.51
CA VAL A 102 -25.82 -4.50 -0.92
C VAL A 102 -24.86 -3.45 -1.50
N PRO A 103 -24.47 -2.40 -0.73
CA PRO A 103 -23.38 -1.53 -1.17
C PRO A 103 -22.11 -2.38 -1.27
N PRO A 104 -21.42 -2.45 -2.42
CA PRO A 104 -20.08 -2.98 -2.46
C PRO A 104 -19.24 -2.05 -1.58
N GLN A 105 -18.64 -2.58 -0.51
CA GLN A 105 -17.66 -1.85 0.26
C GLN A 105 -16.51 -1.51 -0.67
N THR A 106 -16.56 -0.31 -1.24
CA THR A 106 -15.44 0.28 -1.97
C THR A 106 -14.39 0.61 -0.92
N VAL A 107 -13.50 -0.33 -0.64
CA VAL A 107 -12.30 -0.09 0.15
C VAL A 107 -11.59 1.12 -0.49
N PRO A 108 -11.36 2.22 0.25
CA PRO A 108 -10.63 3.37 -0.28
C PRO A 108 -9.29 2.89 -0.87
N PRO A 109 -8.84 3.42 -2.03
CA PRO A 109 -7.63 2.94 -2.70
C PRO A 109 -6.36 3.09 -1.85
N ALA A 110 -6.35 4.01 -0.88
CA ALA A 110 -5.29 4.12 0.12
C ALA A 110 -5.18 2.83 0.97
N ASN A 111 -6.30 2.19 1.28
CA ASN A 111 -6.36 0.95 2.05
C ASN A 111 -5.81 -0.26 1.27
N ARG A 112 -5.49 -0.12 -0.02
CA ARG A 112 -4.87 -1.22 -0.79
C ARG A 112 -3.40 -1.40 -0.41
N PHE A 113 -2.67 -0.28 -0.34
CA PHE A 113 -1.22 -0.26 -0.14
C PHE A 113 -0.82 0.14 1.27
N LEU A 114 -1.70 0.86 1.97
CA LEU A 114 -1.49 1.30 3.33
C LEU A 114 -2.53 0.65 4.24
N GLN A 115 -2.10 -0.04 5.29
CA GLN A 115 -2.98 -0.66 6.28
C GLN A 115 -2.75 -0.05 7.66
N PRO A 116 -3.79 0.13 8.49
CA PRO A 116 -3.58 0.49 9.88
C PRO A 116 -2.82 -0.62 10.61
N GLN A 117 -2.03 -0.26 11.63
CA GLN A 117 -1.32 -1.26 12.44
C GLN A 117 -2.28 -2.26 13.11
N SER A 118 -3.51 -1.85 13.40
CA SER A 118 -4.55 -2.68 14.03
C SER A 118 -5.38 -3.53 13.05
N ALA A 119 -4.99 -3.63 11.77
CA ALA A 119 -5.74 -4.39 10.75
C ALA A 119 -5.72 -5.90 10.99
#